data_AF-A0A7X9BVR6-F1
#
_entry.id   AF-A0A7X9BVR6-F1
#
_cell.length_a   1.000
_cell.length_b   1.000
_cell.length_c   1.000
_cell.angle_alpha   90.00
_cell.angle_beta   90.00
_cell.angle_gamma   90.00
#
_symmetry.space_group_name_H-M   'P 1'
#
loop_
_entity.id
_entity.type
_entity.pdbx_description
1 polymer ?
#
loop_
_entity_poly.entity_id
_entity_poly.type
_entity_poly.pdbx_seq_one_letter_code
_entity_poly.pdbx_strand_id
1 'polypeptide(L)'
;MKKRLFSFMLTAILFTGMLPISAYAAYASENVPVHPDTEAKFTTICYEPEKVTASPSSVKFLVNGKNVSVDAYAIGGYNFIKLRDLAAMVNNTNKNFDVIWNGSNKSINLVSNKAYTFVGGEMTKGDGIAKQATRTSSKIFLDGKEVSLTAYTIGQNNYFKLRDVMQLFDIGVGWDGATSTAIINTNESYENSSDIVMSTPTKIVYNVGDSFEIAGFKMVYVGTDGKTTDITKDIELKIEDATIYDGYKFTKSGYFIVYCYYKGEVINQFTINVVEQYGNALESGNYYMMINGKYFNPEGKYAWIELSEKKPEKPFTVKLLMVDENRGPLHTVMYGDKYLMPSGSGQGAHLRTSISSGQYLWCIEKYGDFCTVREFNFQDLIVNAPDNGTEIIVSSYPDTIPENAKITFVKAN
;
A
#
# COMPACT_ATOMS: atom_id res chain seq x y z
N MET A 1 -24.65 -41.33 -24.74
CA MET A 1 -23.25 -41.19 -24.25
C MET A 1 -22.65 -39.98 -24.96
N LYS A 2 -21.88 -39.06 -24.36
CA LYS A 2 -21.29 -38.96 -23.00
C LYS A 2 -21.73 -37.64 -22.32
N LYS A 3 -21.78 -37.62 -20.98
CA LYS A 3 -21.98 -36.41 -20.16
C LYS A 3 -20.66 -35.68 -19.91
N ARG A 4 -20.72 -34.36 -19.72
CA ARG A 4 -19.91 -33.49 -18.82
C ARG A 4 -20.49 -32.07 -18.97
N LEU A 5 -21.46 -31.66 -18.15
CA LEU A 5 -21.21 -30.96 -16.88
C LEU A 5 -19.91 -30.14 -16.88
N PHE A 6 -20.05 -28.82 -17.06
CA PHE A 6 -19.19 -27.85 -16.42
C PHE A 6 -19.98 -27.21 -15.28
N SER A 7 -19.43 -27.29 -14.07
CA SER A 7 -20.02 -26.66 -12.89
C SER A 7 -19.75 -25.16 -12.94
N PHE A 8 -20.75 -24.36 -12.61
CA PHE A 8 -20.48 -23.01 -12.10
C PHE A 8 -19.58 -23.14 -10.87
N MET A 9 -18.55 -22.29 -10.80
CA MET A 9 -17.84 -22.02 -9.55
C MET A 9 -17.89 -20.51 -9.32
N LEU A 10 -18.93 -20.09 -8.61
CA LEU A 10 -19.12 -18.73 -8.15
C LEU A 10 -18.06 -18.45 -7.07
N THR A 11 -16.96 -17.82 -7.44
CA THR A 11 -15.90 -17.47 -6.49
C THR A 11 -16.33 -16.24 -5.70
N ALA A 12 -16.91 -16.46 -4.51
CA ALA A 12 -17.22 -15.40 -3.57
C ALA A 12 -15.92 -14.73 -3.10
N ILE A 13 -15.64 -13.53 -3.60
CA ILE A 13 -14.58 -12.68 -3.07
C ILE A 13 -15.09 -12.10 -1.74
N LEU A 14 -14.56 -12.62 -0.65
CA LEU A 14 -14.80 -12.09 0.69
C LEU A 14 -14.30 -10.65 0.77
N PHE A 15 -15.23 -9.71 0.97
CA PHE A 15 -14.92 -8.40 1.54
C PHE A 15 -14.25 -8.63 2.91
N THR A 16 -12.94 -8.46 3.01
CA THR A 16 -12.26 -8.33 4.31
C THR A 16 -12.52 -6.93 4.85
N GLY A 17 -13.75 -6.74 5.34
CA GLY A 17 -14.14 -5.56 6.08
C GLY A 17 -13.35 -5.45 7.39
N MET A 18 -12.90 -4.23 7.65
CA MET A 18 -12.82 -3.58 8.96
C MET A 18 -13.36 -4.42 10.14
N LEU A 19 -12.48 -4.87 11.04
CA LEU A 19 -12.90 -5.45 12.32
C LEU A 19 -13.49 -4.35 13.23
N PRO A 20 -14.68 -4.54 13.82
CA PRO A 20 -15.24 -3.59 14.77
C PRO A 20 -14.52 -3.66 16.12
N ILE A 21 -14.23 -2.50 16.71
CA ILE A 21 -13.68 -2.40 18.07
C ILE A 21 -14.84 -2.51 19.08
N SER A 22 -15.04 -3.70 19.66
CA SER A 22 -15.73 -3.84 20.96
C SER A 22 -15.46 -5.20 21.63
N ALA A 23 -15.65 -5.25 22.95
CA ALA A 23 -15.65 -6.43 23.81
C ALA A 23 -14.29 -7.16 24.07
N TYR A 24 -13.49 -6.59 24.98
CA TYR A 24 -13.02 -7.38 26.13
C TYR A 24 -12.87 -6.50 27.38
N ALA A 25 -13.96 -6.38 28.14
CA ALA A 25 -13.99 -5.72 29.45
C ALA A 25 -15.00 -6.43 30.36
N ALA A 26 -14.55 -7.44 31.10
CA ALA A 26 -15.08 -7.89 32.38
C ALA A 26 -14.39 -9.20 32.81
N TYR A 27 -13.50 -9.13 33.80
CA TYR A 27 -13.50 -10.03 34.97
C TYR A 27 -12.47 -9.49 35.98
N ALA A 28 -12.98 -8.72 36.96
CA ALA A 28 -12.35 -8.60 38.28
C ALA A 28 -12.79 -9.80 39.14
N SER A 29 -12.18 -10.18 40.27
CA SER A 29 -11.18 -9.52 41.15
C SER A 29 -10.06 -10.55 41.54
N GLU A 30 -9.23 -10.50 42.60
CA GLU A 30 -9.19 -9.72 43.85
C GLU A 30 -7.80 -9.73 44.57
N ASN A 31 -7.65 -8.86 45.58
CA ASN A 31 -6.76 -8.80 46.78
C ASN A 31 -5.70 -9.93 47.01
N VAL A 32 -4.46 -9.74 47.50
CA VAL A 32 -3.82 -8.89 48.56
C VAL A 32 -2.27 -8.97 48.38
N PRO A 33 -1.33 -8.18 49.00
CA PRO A 33 -1.26 -6.77 49.46
C PRO A 33 -0.16 -5.93 48.73
N VAL A 34 0.02 -4.66 49.14
CA VAL A 34 1.15 -3.79 48.75
C VAL A 34 2.08 -3.53 49.96
N HIS A 35 3.41 -3.71 49.79
CA HIS A 35 4.51 -2.98 50.47
C HIS A 35 5.84 -3.25 49.70
N PRO A 36 6.97 -2.55 49.94
CA PRO A 36 7.59 -1.73 48.90
C PRO A 36 9.04 -2.12 48.56
N ASP A 37 9.62 -1.37 47.62
CA ASP A 37 11.07 -1.23 47.36
C ASP A 37 11.88 -2.54 47.31
N THR A 38 11.95 -3.13 46.12
CA THR A 38 13.16 -3.87 45.73
C THR A 38 13.53 -3.50 44.29
N GLU A 39 14.82 -3.27 44.07
CA GLU A 39 15.42 -2.73 42.85
C GLU A 39 14.89 -3.37 41.55
N ALA A 40 14.64 -2.52 40.55
CA ALA A 40 14.32 -2.96 39.19
C ALA A 40 15.52 -3.67 38.56
N LYS A 41 15.63 -4.97 38.75
CA LYS A 41 16.53 -5.82 37.97
C LYS A 41 16.14 -5.71 36.49
N PHE A 42 17.04 -5.17 35.68
CA PHE A 42 16.95 -5.23 34.23
C PHE A 42 17.09 -6.70 33.79
N THR A 43 15.97 -7.39 33.64
CA THR A 43 15.92 -8.73 33.07
C THR A 43 16.24 -8.63 31.59
N THR A 44 17.50 -8.88 31.23
CA THR A 44 17.92 -9.04 29.83
C THR A 44 17.15 -10.19 29.21
N ILE A 45 16.25 -9.91 28.28
CA ILE A 45 15.55 -10.94 27.50
C ILE A 45 16.54 -11.52 26.50
N CYS A 46 17.16 -12.63 26.86
CA CYS A 46 17.91 -13.46 25.92
C CYS A 46 16.92 -14.10 24.94
N TYR A 47 16.85 -13.59 23.72
CA TYR A 47 16.19 -14.30 22.63
C TYR A 47 16.93 -15.63 22.38
N GLU A 48 16.21 -16.75 22.47
CA GLU A 48 16.64 -18.03 21.90
C GLU A 48 17.04 -17.80 20.43
N PRO A 49 18.19 -18.34 19.97
CA PRO A 49 18.66 -18.08 18.62
C PRO A 49 17.78 -18.79 17.60
N GLU A 50 16.98 -18.01 16.88
CA GLU A 50 16.09 -18.45 15.80
C GLU A 50 16.86 -19.33 14.79
N LYS A 51 16.43 -20.58 14.63
CA LYS A 51 17.00 -21.55 13.69
C LYS A 51 16.14 -21.66 12.45
N VAL A 52 16.75 -21.45 11.29
CA VAL A 52 16.08 -21.49 9.99
C VAL A 52 16.86 -22.38 9.00
N THR A 53 16.19 -22.83 7.94
CA THR A 53 16.87 -23.52 6.83
C THR A 53 17.40 -22.49 5.83
N ALA A 54 18.68 -22.58 5.52
CA ALA A 54 19.33 -21.82 4.46
C ALA A 54 19.44 -22.70 3.21
N SER A 55 18.68 -22.35 2.17
CA SER A 55 18.71 -23.04 0.87
C SER A 55 19.80 -22.42 -0.01
N PRO A 56 20.62 -23.17 -0.74
CA PRO A 56 21.64 -22.60 -1.62
C PRO A 56 20.99 -21.74 -2.71
N SER A 57 21.55 -20.56 -2.98
CA SER A 57 21.04 -19.66 -3.99
C SER A 57 21.58 -20.04 -5.38
N SER A 58 20.69 -20.04 -6.38
CA SER A 58 21.05 -20.17 -7.81
C SER A 58 21.32 -18.81 -8.47
N VAL A 59 21.19 -17.71 -7.72
CA VAL A 59 21.39 -16.33 -8.21
C VAL A 59 22.83 -16.11 -8.67
N LYS A 60 22.97 -15.44 -9.81
CA LYS A 60 24.27 -14.95 -10.31
C LYS A 60 24.54 -13.57 -9.70
N PHE A 61 25.82 -13.20 -9.56
CA PHE A 61 26.21 -11.90 -9.02
C PHE A 61 27.10 -11.16 -10.02
N LEU A 62 26.70 -9.95 -10.38
CA LEU A 62 27.50 -8.97 -11.12
C LEU A 62 27.95 -7.88 -10.16
N VAL A 63 29.24 -7.59 -10.10
CA VAL A 63 29.80 -6.45 -9.36
C VAL A 63 30.49 -5.52 -10.34
N ASN A 64 30.01 -4.28 -10.48
CA ASN A 64 30.50 -3.30 -11.45
C ASN A 64 30.63 -3.88 -12.88
N GLY A 65 29.60 -4.64 -13.31
CA GLY A 65 29.56 -5.30 -14.62
C GLY A 65 30.41 -6.57 -14.76
N LYS A 66 31.09 -7.04 -13.71
CA LYS A 66 31.92 -8.26 -13.72
C LYS A 66 31.24 -9.40 -12.98
N ASN A 67 31.22 -10.59 -13.57
CA ASN A 67 30.69 -11.79 -12.92
C ASN A 67 31.54 -12.19 -11.71
N VAL A 68 30.89 -12.53 -10.60
CA VAL A 68 31.52 -12.96 -9.36
C VAL A 68 30.91 -14.27 -8.90
N SER A 69 31.76 -15.24 -8.54
CA SER A 69 31.36 -16.49 -7.88
C SER A 69 31.45 -16.32 -6.37
N VAL A 70 30.40 -16.68 -5.65
CA VAL A 70 30.29 -16.57 -4.18
C VAL A 70 29.40 -17.68 -3.63
N ASP A 71 29.57 -18.05 -2.35
CA ASP A 71 28.57 -18.85 -1.63
C ASP A 71 27.44 -17.95 -1.09
N ALA A 72 26.20 -18.25 -1.47
CA ALA A 72 25.02 -17.47 -1.13
C ALA A 72 23.84 -18.39 -0.83
N TYR A 73 22.99 -17.99 0.12
CA TYR A 73 21.81 -18.75 0.52
C TYR A 73 20.55 -17.88 0.42
N ALA A 74 19.45 -18.49 -0.01
CA ALA A 74 18.11 -17.96 0.14
C ALA A 74 17.59 -18.30 1.55
N ILE A 75 17.25 -17.28 2.33
CA ILE A 75 16.58 -17.40 3.64
C ILE A 75 15.40 -16.44 3.64
N GLY A 76 14.18 -16.95 3.84
CA GLY A 76 12.96 -16.13 3.84
C GLY A 76 12.74 -15.33 2.53
N GLY A 77 13.21 -15.86 1.39
CA GLY A 77 13.13 -15.18 0.08
C GLY A 77 14.25 -14.17 -0.21
N TYR A 78 15.14 -13.88 0.74
CA TYR A 78 16.24 -12.93 0.55
C TYR A 78 17.58 -13.61 0.32
N ASN A 79 18.46 -12.97 -0.46
CA ASN A 79 19.84 -13.41 -0.66
C ASN A 79 20.72 -13.03 0.55
N PHE A 80 21.28 -14.05 1.20
CA PHE A 80 22.26 -13.94 2.29
C PHE A 80 23.64 -14.36 1.80
N ILE A 81 24.65 -13.53 2.05
CA ILE A 81 26.04 -13.73 1.60
C ILE A 81 26.99 -13.57 2.78
N LYS A 82 28.10 -14.31 2.79
CA LYS A 82 29.14 -14.19 3.82
C LYS A 82 29.64 -12.74 3.88
N LEU A 83 29.63 -12.12 5.06
CA LEU A 83 29.97 -10.69 5.21
C LEU A 83 31.36 -10.33 4.63
N ARG A 84 32.32 -11.24 4.80
CA ARG A 84 33.68 -11.10 4.26
C ARG A 84 33.74 -11.16 2.74
N ASP A 85 32.82 -11.90 2.10
CA ASP A 85 32.72 -11.92 0.64
C ASP A 85 32.11 -10.62 0.11
N LEU A 86 31.10 -10.06 0.81
CA LEU A 86 30.56 -8.74 0.48
C LEU A 86 31.64 -7.65 0.55
N ALA A 87 32.48 -7.67 1.57
CA ALA A 87 33.61 -6.73 1.70
C ALA A 87 34.67 -6.95 0.60
N ALA A 88 34.99 -8.21 0.28
CA ALA A 88 35.93 -8.55 -0.78
C ALA A 88 35.42 -8.17 -2.19
N MET A 89 34.13 -8.32 -2.47
CA MET A 89 33.48 -7.93 -3.73
C MET A 89 33.70 -6.46 -4.08
N VAL A 90 33.58 -5.57 -3.09
CA VAL A 90 33.61 -4.12 -3.28
C VAL A 90 34.95 -3.50 -2.87
N ASN A 91 35.95 -4.33 -2.60
CA ASN A 91 37.30 -3.87 -2.27
C ASN A 91 37.95 -3.16 -3.48
N ASN A 92 38.81 -2.18 -3.22
CA ASN A 92 39.38 -1.26 -4.22
C ASN A 92 38.35 -0.37 -4.94
N THR A 93 37.17 -0.16 -4.36
CA THR A 93 36.21 0.87 -4.80
C THR A 93 36.15 2.01 -3.78
N ASN A 94 35.48 3.11 -4.14
CA ASN A 94 35.16 4.22 -3.22
C ASN A 94 34.08 3.89 -2.17
N LYS A 95 33.46 2.70 -2.25
CA LYS A 95 32.48 2.18 -1.26
C LYS A 95 33.02 0.90 -0.60
N ASN A 96 34.34 0.80 -0.46
CA ASN A 96 35.00 -0.30 0.24
C ASN A 96 34.80 -0.21 1.75
N PHE A 97 34.85 -1.36 2.42
CA PHE A 97 34.79 -1.45 3.87
C PHE A 97 35.59 -2.65 4.39
N ASP A 98 36.06 -2.55 5.63
CA ASP A 98 36.79 -3.62 6.31
C ASP A 98 35.94 -4.30 7.39
N VAL A 99 36.26 -5.56 7.72
CA VAL A 99 35.47 -6.39 8.66
C VAL A 99 36.35 -6.96 9.77
N ILE A 100 36.27 -6.33 10.94
CA ILE A 100 37.08 -6.65 12.11
C ILE A 100 36.24 -7.40 13.14
N TRP A 101 36.62 -8.64 13.45
CA TRP A 101 36.02 -9.42 14.52
C TRP A 101 36.68 -9.10 15.86
N ASN A 102 35.89 -8.77 16.87
CA ASN A 102 36.34 -8.62 18.26
C ASN A 102 35.89 -9.85 19.05
N GLY A 103 36.82 -10.78 19.30
CA GLY A 103 36.53 -12.02 20.02
C GLY A 103 36.14 -11.81 21.49
N SER A 104 36.72 -10.82 22.17
CA SER A 104 36.43 -10.53 23.58
C SER A 104 34.99 -10.05 23.79
N ASN A 105 34.50 -9.20 22.87
CA ASN A 105 33.15 -8.62 22.93
C ASN A 105 32.12 -9.38 22.07
N LYS A 106 32.55 -10.46 21.39
CA LYS A 106 31.79 -11.21 20.37
C LYS A 106 31.08 -10.29 19.35
N SER A 107 31.78 -9.24 18.91
CA SER A 107 31.21 -8.20 18.05
C SER A 107 31.90 -8.08 16.69
N ILE A 108 31.13 -7.63 15.70
CA ILE A 108 31.57 -7.36 14.34
C ILE A 108 31.69 -5.85 14.18
N ASN A 109 32.85 -5.37 13.75
CA ASN A 109 33.09 -3.96 13.48
C ASN A 109 33.31 -3.79 11.98
N LEU A 110 32.45 -2.99 11.37
CA LEU A 110 32.50 -2.54 10.00
C LEU A 110 33.17 -1.16 9.97
N VAL A 111 34.15 -0.98 9.08
CA VAL A 111 34.88 0.28 8.94
C VAL A 111 34.75 0.78 7.51
N SER A 112 34.05 1.89 7.32
CA SER A 112 33.76 2.48 6.00
C SER A 112 35.02 3.10 5.38
N ASN A 113 35.05 3.18 4.05
CA ASN A 113 36.14 3.78 3.26
C ASN A 113 37.53 3.17 3.53
N LYS A 114 37.56 1.93 4.04
CA LYS A 114 38.77 1.19 4.36
C LYS A 114 38.88 -0.05 3.45
N ALA A 115 40.06 -0.28 2.90
CA ALA A 115 40.32 -1.48 2.11
C ALA A 115 40.14 -2.74 2.98
N TYR A 116 39.47 -3.76 2.42
CA TYR A 116 39.20 -5.00 3.12
C TYR A 116 40.49 -5.80 3.34
N THR A 117 40.70 -6.26 4.58
CA THR A 117 41.82 -7.12 4.95
C THR A 117 41.42 -8.59 4.83
N PHE A 118 41.95 -9.27 3.80
CA PHE A 118 41.72 -10.71 3.60
C PHE A 118 42.28 -11.54 4.77
N VAL A 119 41.50 -12.55 5.20
CA VAL A 119 41.87 -13.50 6.27
C VAL A 119 41.89 -14.96 5.79
N GLY A 120 41.48 -15.22 4.54
CA GLY A 120 41.46 -16.54 3.92
C GLY A 120 40.06 -17.16 3.85
N GLY A 121 39.77 -17.86 2.75
CA GLY A 121 38.46 -18.50 2.51
C GLY A 121 37.38 -17.56 1.98
N GLU A 122 37.72 -16.31 1.63
CA GLU A 122 36.84 -15.43 0.86
C GLU A 122 36.59 -15.97 -0.55
N MET A 123 35.44 -15.59 -1.13
CA MET A 123 34.98 -15.89 -2.49
C MET A 123 34.94 -17.39 -2.87
N THR A 124 35.11 -18.28 -1.89
CA THR A 124 35.03 -19.73 -2.08
C THR A 124 33.58 -20.14 -2.27
N LYS A 125 33.29 -20.89 -3.34
CA LYS A 125 31.95 -21.41 -3.63
C LYS A 125 31.58 -22.52 -2.63
N GLY A 126 30.31 -22.55 -2.22
CA GLY A 126 29.78 -23.61 -1.35
C GLY A 126 29.63 -24.95 -2.05
N ASP A 127 29.34 -25.97 -1.24
CA ASP A 127 28.98 -27.34 -1.65
C ASP A 127 27.63 -27.45 -2.39
N GLY A 128 26.81 -26.41 -2.37
CA GLY A 128 25.46 -26.44 -2.96
C GLY A 128 24.45 -27.25 -2.16
N ILE A 129 24.66 -27.43 -0.85
CA ILE A 129 23.77 -28.20 0.04
C ILE A 129 23.09 -27.25 1.05
N ALA A 130 21.81 -27.48 1.33
CA ALA A 130 21.06 -26.70 2.32
C ALA A 130 21.59 -26.93 3.75
N LYS A 131 21.61 -25.86 4.56
CA LYS A 131 22.25 -25.85 5.88
C LYS A 131 21.32 -25.28 6.95
N GLN A 132 21.54 -25.68 8.20
CA GLN A 132 20.92 -24.99 9.34
C GLN A 132 21.63 -23.66 9.57
N ALA A 133 20.86 -22.58 9.56
CA ALA A 133 21.28 -21.22 9.88
C ALA A 133 20.79 -20.87 11.28
N THR A 134 21.67 -20.32 12.11
CA THR A 134 21.34 -19.90 13.48
C THR A 134 21.51 -18.39 13.58
N ARG A 135 20.47 -17.65 13.98
CA ARG A 135 20.52 -16.18 14.05
C ARG A 135 21.66 -15.73 14.96
N THR A 136 22.47 -14.77 14.49
CA THR A 136 23.63 -14.31 15.26
C THR A 136 23.19 -13.45 16.44
N SER A 137 23.88 -13.60 17.58
CA SER A 137 23.76 -12.74 18.76
C SER A 137 24.90 -11.73 18.87
N SER A 138 25.79 -11.68 17.87
CA SER A 138 26.89 -10.72 17.81
C SER A 138 26.37 -9.30 17.59
N LYS A 139 26.82 -8.36 18.45
CA LYS A 139 26.64 -6.93 18.21
C LYS A 139 27.40 -6.52 16.95
N ILE A 140 26.82 -5.63 16.16
CA ILE A 140 27.42 -5.11 14.92
C ILE A 140 27.59 -3.60 15.06
N PHE A 141 28.75 -3.09 14.70
CA PHE A 141 29.08 -1.67 14.75
C PHE A 141 29.50 -1.19 13.36
N LEU A 142 28.97 -0.06 12.90
CA LEU A 142 29.45 0.68 11.73
C LEU A 142 30.14 1.94 12.22
N ASP A 143 31.43 2.07 11.94
CA ASP A 143 32.26 3.22 12.34
C ASP A 143 32.12 3.59 13.84
N GLY A 144 32.02 2.56 14.68
CA GLY A 144 31.85 2.67 16.15
C GLY A 144 30.42 2.83 16.65
N LYS A 145 29.42 3.06 15.77
CA LYS A 145 28.00 3.13 16.12
C LYS A 145 27.33 1.77 15.99
N GLU A 146 26.60 1.32 17.02
CA GLU A 146 25.85 0.05 16.96
C GLU A 146 24.73 0.12 15.91
N VAL A 147 24.63 -0.93 15.09
CA VAL A 147 23.62 -1.08 14.02
C VAL A 147 22.95 -2.45 14.13
N SER A 148 21.66 -2.51 13.79
CA SER A 148 20.88 -3.75 13.79
C SER A 148 20.75 -4.27 12.36
N LEU A 149 21.25 -5.48 12.09
CA LEU A 149 21.14 -6.16 10.80
C LEU A 149 20.66 -7.60 11.01
N THR A 150 19.94 -8.14 10.04
CA THR A 150 19.59 -9.58 10.06
C THR A 150 20.76 -10.39 9.55
N ALA A 151 21.33 -11.24 10.41
CA ALA A 151 22.45 -12.11 10.07
C ALA A 151 22.35 -13.47 10.76
N TYR A 152 22.88 -14.48 10.08
CA TYR A 152 22.88 -15.88 10.50
C TYR A 152 24.28 -16.48 10.47
N THR A 153 24.62 -17.24 11.50
CA THR A 153 25.78 -18.13 11.50
C THR A 153 25.43 -19.40 10.72
N ILE A 154 26.23 -19.69 9.68
CA ILE A 154 26.18 -20.94 8.91
C ILE A 154 27.59 -21.51 8.90
N GLY A 155 27.78 -22.69 9.52
CA GLY A 155 29.11 -23.20 9.83
C GLY A 155 29.83 -22.26 10.80
N GLN A 156 31.02 -21.77 10.41
CA GLN A 156 31.81 -20.79 11.19
C GLN A 156 31.69 -19.35 10.67
N ASN A 157 30.79 -19.10 9.71
CA ASN A 157 30.71 -17.83 8.98
C ASN A 157 29.40 -17.10 9.26
N ASN A 158 29.47 -15.77 9.37
CA ASN A 158 28.27 -14.91 9.48
C ASN A 158 27.83 -14.48 8.07
N TYR A 159 26.60 -14.83 7.72
CA TYR A 159 25.91 -14.48 6.49
C TYR A 159 24.90 -13.37 6.75
N PHE A 160 24.92 -12.33 5.93
CA PHE A 160 24.09 -11.14 6.05
C PHE A 160 23.22 -10.98 4.82
N LYS A 161 22.01 -10.44 5.00
CA LYS A 161 21.13 -10.07 3.88
C LYS A 161 21.84 -9.03 3.01
N LEU A 162 22.02 -9.35 1.73
CA LEU A 162 22.79 -8.53 0.78
C LEU A 162 22.35 -7.06 0.80
N ARG A 163 21.04 -6.84 0.65
CA ARG A 163 20.45 -5.49 0.58
C ARG A 163 20.75 -4.66 1.84
N ASP A 164 20.61 -5.25 3.03
CA ASP A 164 20.85 -4.56 4.31
C ASP A 164 22.32 -4.08 4.43
N VAL A 165 23.29 -4.87 3.94
CA VAL A 165 24.71 -4.48 3.95
C VAL A 165 25.02 -3.44 2.89
N MET A 166 24.50 -3.61 1.66
CA MET A 166 24.72 -2.63 0.59
C MET A 166 24.09 -1.27 0.93
N GLN A 167 22.97 -1.25 1.67
CA GLN A 167 22.35 -0.05 2.20
C GLN A 167 23.28 0.72 3.16
N LEU A 168 23.97 0.03 4.07
CA LEU A 168 24.88 0.68 5.02
C LEU A 168 26.05 1.42 4.35
N PHE A 169 26.48 0.96 3.17
CA PHE A 169 27.59 1.55 2.42
C PHE A 169 27.13 2.34 1.19
N ASP A 170 25.84 2.62 1.06
CA ASP A 170 25.25 3.33 -0.08
C ASP A 170 25.58 2.68 -1.45
N ILE A 171 25.62 1.35 -1.56
CA ILE A 171 25.98 0.67 -2.83
C ILE A 171 24.71 0.32 -3.62
N GLY A 172 24.61 0.71 -4.90
CA GLY A 172 23.47 0.37 -5.75
C GLY A 172 23.23 -1.14 -5.89
N VAL A 173 21.97 -1.59 -5.75
CA VAL A 173 21.57 -3.00 -5.88
C VAL A 173 20.37 -3.19 -6.81
N GLY A 174 20.66 -3.62 -8.04
CA GLY A 174 19.69 -3.99 -9.07
C GLY A 174 19.38 -5.49 -9.12
N TRP A 175 18.38 -5.83 -9.93
CA TRP A 175 17.98 -7.20 -10.25
C TRP A 175 17.70 -7.31 -11.75
N ASP A 176 18.26 -8.33 -12.39
CA ASP A 176 17.90 -8.75 -13.74
C ASP A 176 17.15 -10.10 -13.64
N GLY A 177 15.82 -10.04 -13.78
CA GLY A 177 14.95 -11.22 -13.73
C GLY A 177 15.15 -12.16 -14.92
N ALA A 178 15.54 -11.66 -16.10
CA ALA A 178 15.70 -12.48 -17.30
C ALA A 178 16.91 -13.43 -17.20
N THR A 179 17.98 -13.00 -16.51
CA THR A 179 19.17 -13.84 -16.28
C THR A 179 19.28 -14.39 -14.86
N SER A 180 18.36 -14.01 -13.96
CA SER A 180 18.39 -14.29 -12.51
C SER A 180 19.67 -13.80 -11.83
N THR A 181 20.00 -12.52 -12.07
CA THR A 181 21.26 -11.92 -11.65
C THR A 181 21.04 -10.73 -10.72
N ALA A 182 21.64 -10.77 -9.53
CA ALA A 182 21.78 -9.60 -8.67
C ALA A 182 22.92 -8.72 -9.16
N ILE A 183 22.64 -7.42 -9.34
CA ILE A 183 23.59 -6.43 -9.83
C ILE A 183 24.00 -5.55 -8.64
N ILE A 184 25.31 -5.43 -8.41
CA ILE A 184 25.92 -4.59 -7.37
C ILE A 184 26.76 -3.55 -8.10
N ASN A 185 26.45 -2.25 -7.92
CA ASN A 185 27.19 -1.16 -8.56
C ASN A 185 27.67 -0.14 -7.51
N THR A 186 28.98 -0.08 -7.29
CA THR A 186 29.59 0.84 -6.31
C THR A 186 29.66 2.28 -6.81
N ASN A 187 29.39 2.52 -8.10
CA ASN A 187 29.29 3.86 -8.67
C ASN A 187 27.88 4.45 -8.54
N GLU A 188 26.89 3.64 -8.18
CA GLU A 188 25.52 4.04 -7.90
C GLU A 188 25.29 4.09 -6.38
N SER A 189 24.33 4.92 -5.94
CA SER A 189 23.86 4.98 -4.56
C SER A 189 22.84 3.87 -4.27
N TYR A 190 22.66 3.51 -2.99
CA TYR A 190 21.65 2.52 -2.62
C TYR A 190 20.26 3.15 -2.65
N GLU A 191 19.39 2.67 -3.55
CA GLU A 191 17.99 3.07 -3.59
C GLU A 191 17.13 2.15 -2.70
N ASN A 192 16.71 2.66 -1.54
CA ASN A 192 15.66 2.03 -0.74
C ASN A 192 14.29 2.30 -1.37
N SER A 193 13.63 1.27 -1.89
CA SER A 193 12.17 1.26 -2.00
C SER A 193 11.57 0.98 -0.61
N SER A 194 11.47 2.00 0.24
CA SER A 194 10.77 1.88 1.53
C SER A 194 9.25 1.95 1.36
N ASP A 195 8.76 2.86 0.52
CA ASP A 195 7.34 2.98 0.21
C ASP A 195 7.10 3.30 -1.28
N ILE A 196 5.95 2.88 -1.78
CA ILE A 196 5.42 3.23 -3.11
C ILE A 196 4.11 3.96 -2.89
N VAL A 197 4.09 5.26 -3.24
CA VAL A 197 2.85 6.05 -3.24
C VAL A 197 2.26 6.00 -4.64
N MET A 198 1.06 5.44 -4.74
CA MET A 198 0.28 5.36 -5.97
C MET A 198 -1.01 6.18 -5.84
N SER A 199 -1.33 6.99 -6.85
CA SER A 199 -2.71 7.43 -7.09
C SER A 199 -3.32 6.63 -8.25
N THR A 200 -4.57 6.18 -8.08
CA THR A 200 -5.33 5.55 -9.18
C THR A 200 -5.66 6.60 -10.25
N PRO A 201 -6.02 6.19 -11.48
CA PRO A 201 -6.72 7.08 -12.40
C PRO A 201 -7.94 7.75 -11.76
N THR A 202 -8.31 8.92 -12.26
CA THR A 202 -9.51 9.67 -11.83
C THR A 202 -10.79 8.91 -12.19
N LYS A 203 -10.78 8.26 -13.36
CA LYS A 203 -11.87 7.41 -13.86
C LYS A 203 -11.48 5.93 -13.73
N ILE A 204 -12.24 5.19 -12.93
CA ILE A 204 -12.03 3.74 -12.70
C ILE A 204 -13.26 2.89 -13.04
N VAL A 205 -14.34 3.52 -13.52
CA VAL A 205 -15.54 2.82 -14.02
C VAL A 205 -15.78 3.23 -15.47
N TYR A 206 -16.11 2.27 -16.33
CA TYR A 206 -16.16 2.41 -17.79
C TYR A 206 -17.38 1.68 -18.37
N ASN A 207 -17.92 2.13 -19.50
CA ASN A 207 -18.79 1.29 -20.33
C ASN A 207 -17.95 0.33 -21.19
N VAL A 208 -18.57 -0.76 -21.67
CA VAL A 208 -18.06 -1.48 -22.83
C VAL A 208 -18.02 -0.54 -24.04
N GLY A 209 -16.88 -0.48 -24.73
CA GLY A 209 -16.61 0.43 -25.85
C GLY A 209 -15.90 1.72 -25.47
N ASP A 210 -15.92 2.11 -24.18
CA ASP A 210 -15.14 3.25 -23.69
C ASP A 210 -13.64 3.00 -23.83
N SER A 211 -12.89 4.10 -23.86
CA SER A 211 -11.43 4.10 -23.82
C SER A 211 -10.96 4.36 -22.39
N PHE A 212 -9.92 3.63 -21.96
CA PHE A 212 -9.21 3.85 -20.70
C PHE A 212 -8.59 5.25 -20.67
N GLU A 213 -8.72 5.93 -19.53
CA GLU A 213 -8.17 7.27 -19.31
C GLU A 213 -7.15 7.19 -18.17
N ILE A 214 -5.86 7.36 -18.48
CA ILE A 214 -4.78 7.26 -17.47
C ILE A 214 -4.69 8.49 -16.57
N ALA A 215 -5.44 9.56 -16.88
CA ALA A 215 -5.42 10.83 -16.15
C ALA A 215 -5.63 10.65 -14.64
N GLY A 216 -4.74 11.24 -13.84
CA GLY A 216 -4.72 11.11 -12.37
C GLY A 216 -3.91 9.94 -11.83
N PHE A 217 -3.52 8.97 -12.67
CA PHE A 217 -2.57 7.93 -12.27
C PHE A 217 -1.19 8.53 -11.99
N LYS A 218 -0.59 8.12 -10.88
CA LYS A 218 0.78 8.49 -10.52
C LYS A 218 1.42 7.36 -9.73
N MET A 219 2.70 7.11 -9.97
CA MET A 219 3.52 6.17 -9.21
C MET A 219 4.80 6.84 -8.77
N VAL A 220 5.06 6.85 -7.47
CA VAL A 220 6.19 7.54 -6.84
C VAL A 220 6.88 6.62 -5.84
N TYR A 221 8.17 6.38 -6.01
CA TYR A 221 9.00 5.82 -4.95
C TYR A 221 9.25 6.89 -3.89
N VAL A 222 9.12 6.51 -2.62
CA VAL A 222 9.52 7.33 -1.47
C VAL A 222 10.69 6.65 -0.76
N GLY A 223 11.84 7.31 -0.81
CA GLY A 223 13.05 6.87 -0.13
C GLY A 223 12.97 7.06 1.38
N THR A 224 13.83 6.38 2.13
CA THR A 224 13.89 6.47 3.60
C THR A 224 14.27 7.85 4.13
N ASP A 225 14.76 8.74 3.27
CA ASP A 225 15.06 10.15 3.56
C ASP A 225 13.91 11.11 3.18
N GLY A 226 12.75 10.56 2.77
CA GLY A 226 11.58 11.32 2.33
C GLY A 226 11.68 11.89 0.92
N LYS A 227 12.77 11.66 0.18
CA LYS A 227 12.84 12.06 -1.23
C LYS A 227 11.91 11.21 -2.07
N THR A 228 11.44 11.80 -3.17
CA THR A 228 10.49 11.18 -4.08
C THR A 228 11.06 11.06 -5.49
N THR A 229 10.88 9.89 -6.10
CA THR A 229 11.22 9.62 -7.51
C THR A 229 9.94 9.26 -8.25
N ASP A 230 9.54 10.10 -9.21
CA ASP A 230 8.39 9.84 -10.06
C ASP A 230 8.76 8.83 -11.15
N ILE A 231 8.13 7.66 -11.11
CA ILE A 231 8.35 6.55 -12.05
C ILE A 231 7.15 6.33 -12.96
N THR A 232 6.15 7.22 -12.95
CA THR A 232 4.83 7.00 -13.59
C THR A 232 4.93 6.63 -15.07
N LYS A 233 5.94 7.17 -15.79
CA LYS A 233 6.17 6.92 -17.22
C LYS A 233 6.81 5.56 -17.53
N ASP A 234 7.44 4.94 -16.52
CA ASP A 234 8.13 3.65 -16.63
C ASP A 234 7.22 2.48 -16.20
N ILE A 235 5.96 2.77 -15.86
CA ILE A 235 4.98 1.76 -15.46
C ILE A 235 4.27 1.19 -16.68
N GLU A 236 4.35 -0.13 -16.83
CA GLU A 236 3.49 -0.89 -17.75
C GLU A 236 2.23 -1.35 -16.98
N LEU A 237 1.04 -1.08 -17.52
CA LEU A 237 -0.23 -1.48 -16.93
C LEU A 237 -0.78 -2.71 -17.65
N LYS A 238 -1.20 -3.75 -16.91
CA LYS A 238 -1.78 -4.98 -17.51
C LYS A 238 -3.09 -5.40 -16.86
N ILE A 239 -4.00 -5.93 -17.67
CA ILE A 239 -5.15 -6.72 -17.24
C ILE A 239 -4.96 -8.11 -17.84
N GLU A 240 -4.89 -9.15 -17.01
CA GLU A 240 -4.47 -10.49 -17.44
C GLU A 240 -3.14 -10.40 -18.22
N ASP A 241 -3.05 -10.98 -19.41
CA ASP A 241 -1.87 -10.90 -20.29
C ASP A 241 -1.84 -9.64 -21.19
N ALA A 242 -2.88 -8.79 -21.15
CA ALA A 242 -3.04 -7.66 -22.05
C ALA A 242 -2.50 -6.34 -21.45
N THR A 243 -1.51 -5.73 -22.11
CA THR A 243 -1.04 -4.38 -21.79
C THR A 243 -2.08 -3.33 -22.17
N ILE A 244 -2.46 -2.49 -21.21
CA ILE A 244 -3.37 -1.36 -21.40
C ILE A 244 -2.60 -0.03 -21.36
N TYR A 245 -3.14 0.98 -22.03
CA TYR A 245 -2.53 2.29 -22.21
C TYR A 245 -3.63 3.34 -22.40
N ASP A 246 -3.30 4.63 -22.30
CA ASP A 246 -4.25 5.72 -22.49
C ASP A 246 -4.92 5.63 -23.88
N GLY A 247 -6.25 5.54 -23.92
CA GLY A 247 -7.02 5.26 -25.13
C GLY A 247 -7.42 3.80 -25.36
N TYR A 248 -6.89 2.82 -24.60
CA TYR A 248 -7.20 1.39 -24.73
C TYR A 248 -8.71 1.11 -24.61
N LYS A 249 -9.30 0.41 -25.58
CA LYS A 249 -10.76 0.16 -25.61
C LYS A 249 -11.16 -1.11 -24.87
N PHE A 250 -12.10 -0.98 -23.94
CA PHE A 250 -12.69 -2.13 -23.26
C PHE A 250 -13.75 -2.82 -24.14
N THR A 251 -13.65 -4.15 -24.27
CA THR A 251 -14.55 -4.97 -25.12
C THR A 251 -15.35 -6.00 -24.33
N LYS A 252 -15.18 -6.04 -23.00
CA LYS A 252 -15.85 -6.95 -22.07
C LYS A 252 -16.19 -6.19 -20.79
N SER A 253 -17.39 -6.39 -20.26
CA SER A 253 -17.74 -6.02 -18.90
C SER A 253 -17.03 -6.94 -17.88
N GLY A 254 -16.90 -6.47 -16.64
CA GLY A 254 -16.26 -7.18 -15.54
C GLY A 254 -15.61 -6.27 -14.51
N TYR A 255 -15.12 -6.89 -13.44
CA TYR A 255 -14.18 -6.26 -12.50
C TYR A 255 -12.77 -6.74 -12.83
N PHE A 256 -11.88 -5.81 -13.16
CA PHE A 256 -10.52 -6.11 -13.58
C PHE A 256 -9.52 -5.57 -12.56
N ILE A 257 -8.51 -6.38 -12.25
CA ILE A 257 -7.31 -5.94 -11.55
C ILE A 257 -6.33 -5.45 -12.62
N VAL A 258 -5.92 -4.19 -12.50
CA VAL A 258 -4.84 -3.60 -13.29
C VAL A 258 -3.55 -3.74 -12.47
N TYR A 259 -2.63 -4.54 -12.96
CA TYR A 259 -1.31 -4.73 -12.38
C TYR A 259 -0.34 -3.67 -12.90
N CYS A 260 0.38 -3.03 -11.98
CA CYS A 260 1.40 -2.02 -12.27
C CYS A 260 2.78 -2.68 -12.26
N TYR A 261 3.36 -2.87 -13.44
CA TYR A 261 4.70 -3.44 -13.62
C TYR A 261 5.76 -2.34 -13.70
N TYR A 262 6.88 -2.53 -13.01
CA TYR A 262 8.09 -1.72 -13.17
C TYR A 262 9.30 -2.64 -13.34
N LYS A 263 10.07 -2.46 -14.41
CA LYS A 263 11.23 -3.30 -14.76
C LYS A 263 10.93 -4.82 -14.79
N GLY A 264 9.69 -5.20 -15.15
CA GLY A 264 9.23 -6.58 -15.26
C GLY A 264 8.60 -7.19 -14.00
N GLU A 265 8.68 -6.52 -12.85
CA GLU A 265 8.09 -6.97 -11.58
C GLU A 265 6.79 -6.22 -11.28
N VAL A 266 5.79 -6.88 -10.69
CA VAL A 266 4.57 -6.22 -10.19
C VAL A 266 4.92 -5.46 -8.91
N ILE A 267 4.72 -4.14 -8.92
CA ILE A 267 5.03 -3.27 -7.77
C ILE A 267 3.78 -2.71 -7.07
N ASN A 268 2.63 -2.70 -7.74
CA ASN A 268 1.34 -2.31 -7.17
C ASN A 268 0.19 -2.81 -8.05
N GLN A 269 -1.06 -2.58 -7.64
CA GLN A 269 -2.25 -2.86 -8.44
C GLN A 269 -3.41 -1.93 -8.06
N PHE A 270 -4.33 -1.68 -8.99
CA PHE A 270 -5.63 -1.06 -8.70
C PHE A 270 -6.75 -1.80 -9.42
N THR A 271 -8.00 -1.51 -9.08
CA THR A 271 -9.17 -2.12 -9.73
C THR A 271 -9.88 -1.13 -10.65
N ILE A 272 -10.47 -1.65 -11.72
CA ILE A 272 -11.46 -0.96 -12.54
C ILE A 272 -12.70 -1.83 -12.71
N ASN A 273 -13.84 -1.18 -12.96
CA ASN A 273 -15.11 -1.84 -13.23
C ASN A 273 -15.62 -1.42 -14.62
N VAL A 274 -15.72 -2.36 -15.54
CA VAL A 274 -16.35 -2.14 -16.85
C VAL A 274 -17.77 -2.71 -16.78
N VAL A 275 -18.77 -1.93 -17.13
CA VAL A 275 -20.18 -2.35 -17.17
C VAL A 275 -20.73 -2.24 -18.58
N GLU A 276 -21.83 -2.95 -18.88
CA GLU A 276 -22.48 -2.81 -20.19
C GLU A 276 -22.98 -1.37 -20.42
N GLN A 277 -23.60 -0.77 -19.40
CA GLN A 277 -24.01 0.64 -19.38
C GLN A 277 -23.98 1.20 -17.94
N TYR A 278 -23.54 2.45 -17.76
CA TYR A 278 -23.60 3.18 -16.49
C TYR A 278 -25.03 3.39 -15.93
N GLY A 279 -26.05 3.27 -16.78
CA GLY A 279 -27.42 3.67 -16.44
C GLY A 279 -27.47 5.14 -16.01
N ASN A 280 -28.01 5.40 -14.82
CA ASN A 280 -28.17 6.73 -14.25
C ASN A 280 -26.97 7.18 -13.39
N ALA A 281 -25.85 6.46 -13.34
CA ALA A 281 -24.73 6.81 -12.47
C ALA A 281 -24.20 8.23 -12.72
N LEU A 282 -24.02 9.03 -11.65
CA LEU A 282 -23.31 10.30 -11.77
C LEU A 282 -21.82 10.05 -12.08
N GLU A 283 -21.25 10.76 -13.04
CA GLU A 283 -19.83 10.67 -13.38
C GLU A 283 -18.92 11.10 -12.23
N SER A 284 -17.68 10.59 -12.20
CA SER A 284 -16.61 11.19 -11.39
C SER A 284 -16.32 12.62 -11.83
N GLY A 285 -16.10 13.52 -10.88
CA GLY A 285 -15.79 14.92 -11.16
C GLY A 285 -15.90 15.82 -9.94
N ASN A 286 -15.65 17.11 -10.16
CA ASN A 286 -15.83 18.14 -9.14
C ASN A 286 -17.16 18.85 -9.36
N TYR A 287 -17.96 19.00 -8.31
CA TYR A 287 -19.33 19.53 -8.38
C TYR A 287 -19.64 20.48 -7.22
N TYR A 288 -20.42 21.53 -7.50
CA TYR A 288 -21.15 22.27 -6.49
C TYR A 288 -22.53 21.63 -6.34
N MET A 289 -22.83 21.14 -5.13
CA MET A 289 -24.11 20.50 -4.82
C MET A 289 -25.10 21.56 -4.34
N MET A 290 -26.34 21.49 -4.84
CA MET A 290 -27.41 22.42 -4.50
C MET A 290 -28.73 21.69 -4.28
N ILE A 291 -29.58 22.24 -3.40
CA ILE A 291 -30.96 21.79 -3.19
C ILE A 291 -31.83 23.00 -2.84
N ASN A 292 -33.05 23.05 -3.39
CA ASN A 292 -33.96 24.20 -3.26
C ASN A 292 -33.30 25.56 -3.59
N GLY A 293 -32.37 25.58 -4.56
CA GLY A 293 -31.62 26.77 -4.97
C GLY A 293 -30.43 27.16 -4.09
N LYS A 294 -30.22 26.52 -2.93
CA LYS A 294 -29.12 26.81 -2.00
C LYS A 294 -27.98 25.80 -2.15
N TYR A 295 -26.76 26.24 -1.89
CA TYR A 295 -25.57 25.39 -1.91
C TYR A 295 -25.40 24.58 -0.63
N PHE A 296 -24.87 23.38 -0.76
CA PHE A 296 -24.26 22.62 0.34
C PHE A 296 -22.97 23.35 0.75
N ASN A 297 -22.91 23.90 1.96
CA ASN A 297 -21.76 24.65 2.45
C ASN A 297 -21.23 24.06 3.77
N PRO A 298 -19.95 23.63 3.85
CA PRO A 298 -19.34 23.18 5.10
C PRO A 298 -19.01 24.36 6.02
N GLU A 299 -19.76 24.48 7.12
CA GLU A 299 -19.59 25.57 8.11
C GLU A 299 -19.32 25.05 9.54
N GLY A 300 -18.81 25.95 10.38
CA GLY A 300 -18.64 25.73 11.81
C GLY A 300 -17.53 24.76 12.24
N LYS A 301 -17.36 24.63 13.57
CA LYS A 301 -16.30 23.84 14.22
C LYS A 301 -16.35 22.34 13.90
N TYR A 302 -17.55 21.81 13.61
CA TYR A 302 -17.79 20.39 13.36
C TYR A 302 -17.85 20.04 11.87
N ALA A 303 -17.63 21.03 10.99
CA ALA A 303 -17.76 20.92 9.54
C ALA A 303 -19.11 20.32 9.11
N TRP A 304 -20.18 20.80 9.74
CA TRP A 304 -21.57 20.53 9.36
C TRP A 304 -21.82 21.03 7.95
N ILE A 305 -22.66 20.33 7.19
CA ILE A 305 -23.12 20.84 5.90
C ILE A 305 -24.49 21.49 6.08
N GLU A 306 -24.54 22.78 5.79
CA GLU A 306 -25.76 23.58 5.85
C GLU A 306 -26.06 24.20 4.49
N LEU A 307 -27.33 24.56 4.28
CA LEU A 307 -27.80 25.26 3.10
C LEU A 307 -27.48 26.75 3.18
N SER A 308 -26.69 27.22 2.22
CA SER A 308 -26.27 28.61 2.12
C SER A 308 -26.55 29.18 0.73
N GLU A 309 -26.97 30.45 0.68
CA GLU A 309 -26.94 31.24 -0.56
C GLU A 309 -25.50 31.44 -1.07
N LYS A 310 -24.52 31.36 -0.15
CA LYS A 310 -23.11 31.48 -0.45
C LYS A 310 -22.58 30.15 -1.00
N LYS A 311 -22.11 30.19 -2.25
CA LYS A 311 -21.32 29.12 -2.87
C LYS A 311 -20.10 28.77 -2.00
N PRO A 312 -19.82 27.48 -1.72
CA PRO A 312 -18.65 27.07 -0.95
C PRO A 312 -17.35 27.40 -1.70
N GLU A 313 -16.25 27.56 -0.94
CA GLU A 313 -14.94 27.93 -1.48
C GLU A 313 -14.44 26.92 -2.53
N LYS A 314 -14.67 25.62 -2.28
CA LYS A 314 -14.22 24.51 -3.11
C LYS A 314 -15.42 23.69 -3.60
N PRO A 315 -15.33 23.01 -4.75
CA PRO A 315 -16.32 22.00 -5.12
C PRO A 315 -16.17 20.75 -4.25
N PHE A 316 -17.21 19.94 -4.21
CA PHE A 316 -17.14 18.56 -3.72
C PHE A 316 -16.57 17.66 -4.83
N THR A 317 -15.62 16.78 -4.49
CA THR A 317 -15.13 15.75 -5.40
C THR A 317 -16.01 14.51 -5.26
N VAL A 318 -16.71 14.17 -6.35
CA VAL A 318 -17.46 12.92 -6.50
C VAL A 318 -16.57 11.92 -7.22
N LYS A 319 -16.45 10.69 -6.72
CA LYS A 319 -15.77 9.59 -7.41
C LYS A 319 -16.70 8.39 -7.50
N LEU A 320 -17.09 8.03 -8.72
CA LEU A 320 -17.73 6.75 -9.01
C LEU A 320 -16.67 5.64 -8.89
N LEU A 321 -16.93 4.65 -8.04
CA LEU A 321 -16.01 3.56 -7.71
C LEU A 321 -16.41 2.24 -8.38
N MET A 322 -17.71 1.97 -8.50
CA MET A 322 -18.28 0.83 -9.21
C MET A 322 -19.76 1.06 -9.51
N VAL A 323 -20.34 0.22 -10.37
CA VAL A 323 -21.80 0.05 -10.50
C VAL A 323 -22.13 -1.41 -10.15
N ASP A 324 -22.90 -1.58 -9.08
CA ASP A 324 -23.43 -2.88 -8.65
C ASP A 324 -24.74 -3.17 -9.37
N GLU A 325 -24.91 -4.40 -9.88
CA GLU A 325 -26.11 -4.78 -10.65
C GLU A 325 -27.41 -4.76 -9.83
N ASN A 326 -27.31 -4.89 -8.50
CA ASN A 326 -28.45 -4.97 -7.58
C ASN A 326 -28.65 -3.69 -6.75
N ARG A 327 -27.57 -2.92 -6.55
CA ARG A 327 -27.55 -1.71 -5.71
C ARG A 327 -27.29 -0.42 -6.49
N GLY A 328 -27.05 -0.50 -7.79
CA GLY A 328 -26.74 0.66 -8.60
C GLY A 328 -25.34 1.23 -8.31
N PRO A 329 -25.09 2.51 -8.62
CA PRO A 329 -23.76 3.09 -8.54
C PRO A 329 -23.26 3.27 -7.10
N LEU A 330 -21.95 3.15 -6.91
CA LEU A 330 -21.26 3.32 -5.65
C LEU A 330 -20.26 4.47 -5.76
N HIS A 331 -20.49 5.52 -4.97
CA HIS A 331 -19.74 6.76 -4.99
C HIS A 331 -19.10 7.07 -3.63
N THR A 332 -17.98 7.79 -3.68
CA THR A 332 -17.58 8.66 -2.56
C THR A 332 -17.83 10.12 -2.93
N VAL A 333 -18.11 10.93 -1.91
CA VAL A 333 -18.20 12.39 -2.02
C VAL A 333 -17.27 12.99 -0.96
N MET A 334 -16.40 13.91 -1.36
CA MET A 334 -15.41 14.54 -0.49
C MET A 334 -15.42 16.06 -0.61
N TYR A 335 -15.08 16.75 0.48
CA TYR A 335 -14.76 18.18 0.48
C TYR A 335 -13.34 18.37 1.00
N GLY A 336 -12.41 18.69 0.10
CA GLY A 336 -10.98 18.62 0.41
C GLY A 336 -10.55 17.18 0.71
N ASP A 337 -10.00 16.95 1.90
CA ASP A 337 -9.51 15.66 2.40
C ASP A 337 -10.55 14.86 3.21
N LYS A 338 -11.78 15.37 3.34
CA LYS A 338 -12.82 14.81 4.22
C LYS A 338 -13.99 14.21 3.45
N TYR A 339 -14.48 13.06 3.90
CA TYR A 339 -15.69 12.44 3.34
C TYR A 339 -16.94 13.17 3.82
N LEU A 340 -17.88 13.40 2.90
CA LEU A 340 -19.26 13.75 3.20
C LEU A 340 -19.97 12.51 3.77
N MET A 341 -20.52 12.63 4.98
CA MET A 341 -21.17 11.52 5.69
C MET A 341 -22.20 12.04 6.71
N PRO A 342 -23.21 11.25 7.11
CA PRO A 342 -24.03 11.58 8.25
C PRO A 342 -23.22 11.54 9.56
N SER A 343 -23.69 12.26 10.56
CA SER A 343 -23.06 12.34 11.90
C SER A 343 -23.23 11.09 12.76
N GLY A 344 -24.16 10.22 12.40
CA GLY A 344 -24.45 8.94 13.05
C GLY A 344 -25.21 8.02 12.08
N SER A 345 -25.57 6.83 12.55
CA SER A 345 -26.33 5.86 11.76
C SER A 345 -27.85 6.13 11.84
N GLY A 346 -28.50 6.28 10.68
CA GLY A 346 -29.96 6.25 10.56
C GLY A 346 -30.65 7.61 10.39
N GLN A 347 -31.99 7.56 10.46
CA GLN A 347 -32.86 8.69 10.17
C GLN A 347 -32.64 9.89 11.10
N GLY A 348 -32.65 11.09 10.50
CA GLY A 348 -32.45 12.36 11.21
C GLY A 348 -30.98 12.76 11.36
N ALA A 349 -30.02 11.95 10.93
CA ALA A 349 -28.61 12.27 11.07
C ALA A 349 -28.20 13.42 10.13
N HIS A 350 -27.72 14.53 10.71
CA HIS A 350 -27.17 15.68 9.98
C HIS A 350 -25.93 15.31 9.17
N LEU A 351 -25.81 15.85 7.96
CA LEU A 351 -24.61 15.73 7.13
C LEU A 351 -23.47 16.58 7.67
N ARG A 352 -22.26 16.01 7.62
CA ARG A 352 -21.01 16.69 7.94
C ARG A 352 -19.89 16.22 7.01
N THR A 353 -18.74 16.87 7.09
CA THR A 353 -17.49 16.34 6.53
C THR A 353 -16.56 15.85 7.64
N SER A 354 -15.98 14.66 7.48
CA SER A 354 -15.09 14.05 8.48
C SER A 354 -13.83 13.48 7.84
N ILE A 355 -12.70 13.62 8.53
CA ILE A 355 -11.56 12.71 8.33
C ILE A 355 -12.00 11.37 8.91
N SER A 356 -11.90 10.30 8.12
CA SER A 356 -12.32 8.94 8.47
C SER A 356 -11.28 7.96 7.97
N SER A 357 -11.03 6.89 8.73
CA SER A 357 -10.16 5.78 8.32
C SER A 357 -10.80 4.90 7.23
N GLY A 358 -12.12 4.99 7.04
CA GLY A 358 -12.86 4.33 5.98
C GLY A 358 -13.60 5.32 5.08
N GLN A 359 -13.76 4.95 3.81
CA GLN A 359 -14.62 5.67 2.86
C GLN A 359 -16.08 5.61 3.33
N TYR A 360 -16.82 6.71 3.16
CA TYR A 360 -18.27 6.70 3.29
C TYR A 360 -18.92 6.64 1.91
N LEU A 361 -19.88 5.72 1.75
CA LEU A 361 -20.35 5.24 0.45
C LEU A 361 -21.79 5.67 0.18
N TRP A 362 -21.98 6.36 -0.94
CA TRP A 362 -23.25 6.86 -1.43
C TRP A 362 -23.68 6.12 -2.70
N CYS A 363 -24.97 6.05 -2.97
CA CYS A 363 -25.52 5.78 -4.28
C CYS A 363 -26.03 7.09 -4.87
N ILE A 364 -25.45 7.53 -5.99
CA ILE A 364 -25.81 8.81 -6.65
C ILE A 364 -26.29 8.56 -8.07
N GLU A 365 -27.60 8.69 -8.26
CA GLU A 365 -28.27 8.50 -9.54
C GLU A 365 -28.82 9.82 -10.06
N LYS A 366 -28.65 10.04 -11.37
CA LYS A 366 -29.08 11.23 -12.10
C LYS A 366 -30.42 10.99 -12.81
N TYR A 367 -31.37 11.88 -12.56
CA TYR A 367 -32.73 11.88 -13.09
C TYR A 367 -32.98 13.20 -13.84
N GLY A 368 -32.53 13.27 -15.09
CA GLY A 368 -32.56 14.51 -15.88
C GLY A 368 -31.67 15.60 -15.25
N ASP A 369 -32.32 16.61 -14.65
CA ASP A 369 -31.66 17.83 -14.13
C ASP A 369 -31.30 17.76 -12.64
N PHE A 370 -31.71 16.70 -11.94
CA PHE A 370 -31.38 16.46 -10.52
C PHE A 370 -30.73 15.08 -10.33
N CYS A 371 -30.17 14.87 -9.14
CA CYS A 371 -29.70 13.57 -8.66
C CYS A 371 -30.31 13.27 -7.29
N THR A 372 -30.41 11.99 -6.95
CA THR A 372 -30.62 11.53 -5.57
C THR A 372 -29.28 11.13 -4.95
N VAL A 373 -29.16 11.23 -3.62
CA VAL A 373 -27.98 10.77 -2.88
C VAL A 373 -28.47 9.89 -1.73
N ARG A 374 -28.31 8.57 -1.85
CA ARG A 374 -28.79 7.56 -0.88
C ARG A 374 -27.61 6.88 -0.18
N GLU A 375 -27.75 6.45 1.07
CA GLU A 375 -26.73 5.62 1.73
C GLU A 375 -26.58 4.29 0.97
N PHE A 376 -25.37 3.94 0.52
CA PHE A 376 -25.19 2.79 -0.39
C PHE A 376 -25.67 1.45 0.20
N ASN A 377 -25.53 1.27 1.52
CA ASN A 377 -25.94 0.06 2.25
C ASN A 377 -27.39 0.12 2.79
N PHE A 378 -28.02 1.29 2.77
CA PHE A 378 -29.34 1.53 3.36
C PHE A 378 -30.14 2.43 2.42
N GLN A 379 -30.55 1.91 1.27
CA GLN A 379 -30.99 2.78 0.16
C GLN A 379 -32.27 3.56 0.45
N ASP A 380 -33.09 3.14 1.40
CA ASP A 380 -34.23 3.92 1.91
C ASP A 380 -33.78 5.29 2.44
N LEU A 381 -32.57 5.38 3.01
CA LEU A 381 -31.98 6.57 3.60
C LEU A 381 -31.43 7.50 2.51
N ILE A 382 -32.13 8.62 2.26
CA ILE A 382 -31.78 9.65 1.27
C ILE A 382 -31.42 10.99 1.93
N VAL A 383 -30.42 11.67 1.37
CA VAL A 383 -30.06 13.04 1.73
C VAL A 383 -31.19 13.99 1.32
N ASN A 384 -31.66 14.79 2.28
CA ASN A 384 -32.76 15.73 2.10
C ASN A 384 -32.61 16.96 3.00
N ALA A 385 -33.33 18.03 2.66
CA ALA A 385 -33.39 19.26 3.44
C ALA A 385 -34.79 19.44 4.05
N PRO A 386 -34.96 19.41 5.38
CA PRO A 386 -36.26 19.64 6.01
C PRO A 386 -36.81 21.04 5.72
N ASP A 387 -38.14 21.17 5.73
CA ASP A 387 -38.79 22.46 5.49
C ASP A 387 -38.35 23.52 6.53
N ASN A 388 -38.08 24.73 6.03
CA ASN A 388 -37.74 25.93 6.82
C ASN A 388 -36.41 25.90 7.61
N GLY A 389 -35.51 24.93 7.36
CA GLY A 389 -34.18 24.86 7.97
C GLY A 389 -33.01 25.29 7.06
N THR A 390 -31.81 25.41 7.65
CA THR A 390 -30.52 25.31 6.94
C THR A 390 -29.96 23.89 6.98
N GLU A 391 -30.52 23.01 7.81
CA GLU A 391 -30.03 21.66 8.03
C GLU A 391 -30.17 20.77 6.79
N ILE A 392 -29.19 19.89 6.58
CA ILE A 392 -29.27 18.79 5.62
C ILE A 392 -29.12 17.49 6.41
N ILE A 393 -30.07 16.58 6.25
CA ILE A 393 -30.14 15.33 6.99
C ILE A 393 -30.27 14.13 6.06
N VAL A 394 -30.18 12.93 6.63
CA VAL A 394 -30.56 11.68 5.97
C VAL A 394 -31.88 11.17 6.57
N SER A 395 -32.85 10.83 5.73
CA SER A 395 -34.20 10.38 6.15
C SER A 395 -34.68 9.19 5.32
N SER A 396 -35.58 8.38 5.86
CA SER A 396 -36.14 7.21 5.16
C SER A 396 -37.24 7.60 4.17
N TYR A 397 -37.01 7.29 2.89
CA TYR A 397 -37.92 7.42 1.75
C TYR A 397 -37.66 6.23 0.78
N PRO A 398 -38.23 5.03 1.05
CA PRO A 398 -38.01 3.84 0.22
C PRO A 398 -38.57 4.00 -1.21
N ASP A 399 -39.88 4.24 -1.32
CA ASP A 399 -40.61 4.16 -2.61
C ASP A 399 -40.81 5.52 -3.30
N THR A 400 -40.23 6.60 -2.77
CA THR A 400 -40.46 7.98 -3.28
C THR A 400 -39.17 8.79 -3.34
N ILE A 401 -39.15 9.77 -4.23
CA ILE A 401 -38.15 10.84 -4.29
C ILE A 401 -38.88 12.14 -3.93
N PRO A 402 -38.78 12.64 -2.69
CA PRO A 402 -39.45 13.88 -2.32
C PRO A 402 -38.74 15.08 -2.95
N GLU A 403 -39.46 16.20 -3.14
CA GLU A 403 -38.90 17.40 -3.81
C GLU A 403 -37.65 17.91 -3.09
N ASN A 404 -37.70 17.89 -1.76
CA ASN A 404 -36.61 18.29 -0.87
C ASN A 404 -35.46 17.27 -0.75
N ALA A 405 -35.38 16.28 -1.63
CA ALA A 405 -34.22 15.39 -1.83
C ALA A 405 -33.63 15.45 -3.26
N LYS A 406 -34.13 16.34 -4.12
CA LYS A 406 -33.62 16.53 -5.48
C LYS A 406 -32.40 17.45 -5.46
N ILE A 407 -31.21 16.87 -5.61
CA ILE A 407 -29.94 17.59 -5.52
C ILE A 407 -29.39 17.88 -6.91
N THR A 408 -29.18 19.14 -7.26
CA THR A 408 -28.49 19.53 -8.49
C THR A 408 -26.98 19.47 -8.30
N PHE A 409 -26.28 18.77 -9.19
CA PHE A 409 -24.82 18.68 -9.22
C PHE A 409 -24.26 19.56 -10.35
N VAL A 410 -23.83 20.78 -10.02
CA VAL A 410 -23.28 21.74 -10.98
C VAL A 410 -21.78 21.47 -11.16
N LYS A 411 -21.37 20.96 -12.33
CA LYS A 411 -19.97 20.61 -12.61
C LYS A 411 -19.07 21.85 -12.46
N ALA A 412 -17.97 21.71 -11.73
CA ALA A 412 -16.95 22.74 -11.58
C ALA A 412 -15.97 22.64 -12.75
N ASN A 413 -15.78 23.77 -13.45
CA ASN A 413 -14.83 23.92 -14.55
C ASN A 413 -13.42 24.23 -14.02
#